data_AF-A0AAW3F757-F1
#
_entry.id   AF-A0AAW3F757-F1
#
_cell.length_a   1.000
_cell.length_b   1.000
_cell.length_c   1.000
_cell.angle_alpha   90.00
_cell.angle_beta   90.00
_cell.angle_gamma   90.00
#
_symmetry.space_group_name_H-M   'P 1'
#
loop_
_entity.id
_entity.type
_entity.pdbx_description
1 polymer ?
#
loop_
_entity_poly.entity_id
_entity_poly.type
_entity_poly.pdbx_seq_one_letter_code
_entity_poly.pdbx_strand_id
1 'polypeptide(L)'
;MDDGMKTLTPAMQAAPDHQEVVTTGFLLVEPATLAHVPDLASLDMRACTPRVLAHREELMPRLIDLAALDLEGQRIATKRWQEEPEVDRPPAICAWIDSAADIDTLAEHVARYLVGPGEGGRPVFWRYYDPRVLSLTLAVFDPSQRLALLGPVREWCFAWAGHRWRSAGLGADFVPLDDQASGWPRPDQWPRINRSEIADRIRRRLPTLSVEQAAQSPAALDQILCSLDGQDAMNMDALVDDAVQRMRHAFLTE
;
A
#
# COMPACT_ATOMS: atom_id res chain seq x y z
N MET A 1 29.10 1.29 -26.94
CA MET A 1 28.06 0.40 -26.39
C MET A 1 27.51 1.15 -25.21
N ASP A 2 26.39 1.81 -25.46
CA ASP A 2 25.77 2.78 -24.57
C ASP A 2 24.97 1.99 -23.53
N ASP A 3 25.57 1.82 -22.35
CA ASP A 3 24.94 1.16 -21.21
C ASP A 3 23.94 2.17 -20.63
N GLY A 4 22.77 2.22 -21.25
CA GLY A 4 21.67 3.06 -20.81
C GLY A 4 21.34 2.69 -19.38
N MET A 5 21.76 3.54 -18.44
CA MET A 5 21.12 3.70 -17.14
C MET A 5 19.61 3.82 -17.40
N LYS A 6 18.91 2.69 -17.39
CA LYS A 6 17.46 2.67 -17.22
C LYS A 6 17.25 3.34 -15.87
N THR A 7 16.84 4.60 -15.89
CA THR A 7 16.37 5.32 -14.72
C THR A 7 15.30 4.46 -14.10
N LEU A 8 15.68 3.72 -13.05
CA LEU A 8 14.78 2.90 -12.28
C LEU A 8 13.67 3.81 -11.79
N THR A 9 12.45 3.55 -12.25
CA THR A 9 11.29 4.31 -11.80
C THR A 9 11.24 4.23 -10.27
N PRO A 10 11.24 5.39 -9.57
CA PRO A 10 11.21 5.39 -8.13
C PRO A 10 9.97 4.64 -7.63
N ALA A 11 10.15 3.88 -6.54
CA ALA A 11 9.14 2.97 -6.01
C ALA A 11 7.82 3.68 -5.65
N MET A 12 7.95 4.93 -5.18
CA MET A 12 6.87 5.85 -4.85
C MET A 12 7.23 7.22 -5.41
N GLN A 13 6.25 7.89 -6.02
CA GLN A 13 6.35 9.27 -6.47
C GLN A 13 5.25 10.08 -5.80
N ALA A 14 5.48 11.36 -5.55
CA ALA A 14 4.42 12.25 -5.09
C ALA A 14 3.28 12.25 -6.12
N ALA A 15 2.05 12.05 -5.65
CA ALA A 15 0.85 12.17 -6.46
C ALA A 15 0.30 13.60 -6.30
N PRO A 16 -0.27 14.20 -7.36
CA PRO A 16 -0.94 15.48 -7.24
C PRO A 16 -2.16 15.35 -6.32
N ASP A 17 -2.47 16.42 -5.58
CA ASP A 17 -3.75 16.50 -4.90
C ASP A 17 -4.87 16.68 -5.92
N HIS A 18 -5.74 15.68 -6.01
CA HIS A 18 -6.97 15.78 -6.80
C HIS A 18 -7.98 16.65 -6.03
N GLN A 19 -8.00 17.95 -6.34
CA GLN A 19 -9.01 18.87 -5.81
C GLN A 19 -10.37 18.68 -6.49
N GLU A 20 -10.39 18.09 -7.69
CA GLU A 20 -11.60 17.81 -8.46
C GLU A 20 -12.27 16.49 -8.03
N VAL A 21 -13.55 16.37 -8.37
CA VAL A 21 -14.34 15.15 -8.15
C VAL A 21 -13.71 14.01 -8.95
N VAL A 22 -13.38 12.92 -8.27
CA VAL A 22 -12.83 11.73 -8.91
C VAL A 22 -14.01 10.90 -9.44
N THR A 23 -14.19 10.90 -10.75
CA THR A 23 -15.34 10.29 -11.42
C THR A 23 -15.02 8.96 -12.10
N THR A 24 -13.74 8.58 -12.14
CA THR A 24 -13.25 7.39 -12.82
C THR A 24 -12.21 6.66 -11.97
N GLY A 25 -11.96 5.39 -12.31
CA GLY A 25 -11.09 4.50 -11.54
C GLY A 25 -11.83 3.87 -10.36
N PHE A 26 -11.07 3.23 -9.48
CA PHE A 26 -11.58 2.44 -8.37
C PHE A 26 -11.03 2.91 -7.04
N LEU A 27 -11.85 2.84 -5.97
CA LEU A 27 -11.34 2.97 -4.60
C LEU A 27 -11.22 1.59 -3.97
N LEU A 28 -10.07 1.31 -3.36
CA LEU A 28 -9.84 0.12 -2.56
C LEU A 28 -10.01 0.43 -1.07
N VAL A 29 -10.87 -0.31 -0.40
CA VAL A 29 -11.42 0.03 0.91
C VAL A 29 -11.09 -1.04 1.95
N GLU A 30 -10.70 -0.61 3.14
CA GLU A 30 -10.43 -1.47 4.30
C GLU A 30 -11.72 -1.76 5.08
N PRO A 31 -12.24 -3.00 5.06
CA PRO A 31 -13.50 -3.35 5.70
C PRO A 31 -13.51 -3.11 7.20
N ALA A 32 -12.37 -3.30 7.89
CA ALA A 32 -12.30 -3.16 9.34
C ALA A 32 -12.55 -1.73 9.84
N THR A 33 -12.43 -0.73 8.96
CA THR A 33 -12.58 0.69 9.32
C THR A 33 -13.90 1.30 8.83
N LEU A 34 -14.66 0.58 7.99
CA LEU A 34 -15.92 1.06 7.40
C LEU A 34 -16.96 1.48 8.45
N ALA A 35 -16.96 0.85 9.63
CA ALA A 35 -17.85 1.22 10.73
C ALA A 35 -17.66 2.69 11.19
N HIS A 36 -16.48 3.29 10.95
CA HIS A 36 -16.18 4.68 11.27
C HIS A 36 -16.54 5.66 10.14
N VAL A 37 -16.95 5.15 8.98
CA VAL A 37 -17.23 5.94 7.77
C VAL A 37 -18.54 5.46 7.13
N PRO A 38 -19.68 5.61 7.83
CA PRO A 38 -20.94 4.95 7.45
C PRO A 38 -21.52 5.43 6.11
N ASP A 39 -21.25 6.67 5.72
CA ASP A 39 -21.59 7.20 4.40
C ASP A 39 -20.83 6.48 3.29
N LEU A 40 -19.53 6.24 3.46
CA LEU A 40 -18.76 5.42 2.52
C LEU A 40 -19.29 3.98 2.50
N ALA A 41 -19.57 3.40 3.67
CA ALA A 41 -20.07 2.03 3.81
C ALA A 41 -21.43 1.77 3.13
N SER A 42 -22.20 2.83 2.83
CA SER A 42 -23.47 2.73 2.10
C SER A 42 -23.33 2.65 0.57
N LEU A 43 -22.14 2.87 0.02
CA LEU A 43 -21.90 2.77 -1.42
C LEU A 43 -21.83 1.32 -1.87
N ASP A 44 -22.15 1.07 -3.14
CA ASP A 44 -22.00 -0.26 -3.73
C ASP A 44 -20.51 -0.63 -3.82
N MET A 45 -20.18 -1.87 -3.41
CA MET A 45 -18.80 -2.34 -3.37
C MET A 45 -18.66 -3.82 -3.73
N ARG A 46 -17.59 -4.15 -4.44
CA ARG A 46 -17.20 -5.52 -4.74
C ARG A 46 -16.12 -6.02 -3.79
N ALA A 47 -16.34 -7.16 -3.14
CA ALA A 47 -15.29 -7.80 -2.34
C ALA A 47 -14.21 -8.44 -3.20
N CYS A 48 -12.95 -8.28 -2.79
CA CYS A 48 -11.80 -8.97 -3.38
C CYS A 48 -11.58 -10.29 -2.63
N THR A 49 -12.47 -11.26 -2.83
CA THR A 49 -12.50 -12.49 -2.01
C THR A 49 -11.66 -13.61 -2.64
N PRO A 50 -10.58 -14.07 -2.01
CA PRO A 50 -9.85 -15.25 -2.47
C PRO A 50 -10.69 -16.50 -2.18
N ARG A 51 -10.66 -17.47 -3.09
CA ARG A 51 -11.50 -18.70 -3.00
C ARG A 51 -11.42 -19.39 -1.63
N VAL A 52 -10.22 -19.44 -1.05
CA VAL A 52 -9.95 -20.07 0.26
C VAL A 52 -10.62 -19.37 1.44
N LEU A 53 -10.99 -18.09 1.30
CA LEU A 53 -11.69 -17.29 2.32
C LEU A 53 -13.09 -16.87 1.88
N ALA A 54 -13.73 -17.62 0.96
CA ALA A 54 -15.11 -17.34 0.52
C ALA A 54 -16.12 -17.24 1.69
N HIS A 55 -15.84 -17.94 2.80
CA HIS A 55 -16.66 -17.93 4.02
C HIS A 55 -16.38 -16.75 4.96
N ARG A 56 -15.46 -15.84 4.58
CA ARG A 56 -15.01 -14.67 5.37
C ARG A 56 -14.97 -13.40 4.50
N GLU A 57 -15.86 -13.31 3.53
CA GLU A 57 -15.95 -12.16 2.61
C GLU A 57 -16.07 -10.82 3.35
N GLU A 58 -16.71 -10.80 4.53
CA GLU A 58 -16.85 -9.61 5.36
C GLU A 58 -15.52 -8.99 5.80
N LEU A 59 -14.43 -9.77 5.79
CA LEU A 59 -13.10 -9.33 6.17
C LEU A 59 -12.23 -8.90 4.97
N MET A 60 -12.73 -9.05 3.74
CA MET A 60 -11.94 -8.82 2.53
C MET A 60 -11.99 -7.36 2.09
N PRO A 61 -10.89 -6.81 1.53
CA PRO A 61 -10.90 -5.47 0.98
C PRO A 61 -11.93 -5.35 -0.13
N ARG A 62 -12.51 -4.16 -0.27
CA ARG A 62 -13.59 -3.91 -1.23
C ARG A 62 -13.21 -2.86 -2.27
N LEU A 63 -13.70 -3.02 -3.49
CA LEU A 63 -13.56 -2.08 -4.58
C LEU A 63 -14.87 -1.32 -4.78
N ILE A 64 -14.77 0.00 -4.93
CA ILE A 64 -15.84 0.87 -5.40
C ILE A 64 -15.47 1.31 -6.81
N ASP A 65 -16.35 1.08 -7.79
CA ASP A 65 -16.23 1.65 -9.13
C ASP A 65 -16.84 3.05 -9.15
N LEU A 66 -15.98 4.07 -9.30
CA LEU A 66 -16.42 5.46 -9.26
C LEU A 66 -17.32 5.86 -10.44
N ALA A 67 -17.17 5.19 -11.59
CA ALA A 67 -17.98 5.46 -12.76
C ALA A 67 -19.40 4.86 -12.64
N ALA A 68 -19.57 3.83 -11.80
CA ALA A 68 -20.86 3.20 -11.53
C ALA A 68 -21.69 3.92 -10.46
N LEU A 69 -21.09 4.84 -9.69
CA LEU A 69 -21.79 5.62 -8.66
C LEU A 69 -22.65 6.73 -9.26
N ASP A 70 -23.70 7.10 -8.54
CA ASP A 70 -24.42 8.35 -8.79
C ASP A 70 -23.62 9.58 -8.30
N LEU A 71 -24.14 10.78 -8.58
CA LEU A 71 -23.44 12.04 -8.24
C LEU A 71 -23.18 12.18 -6.73
N GLU A 72 -24.09 11.71 -5.88
CA GLU A 72 -23.91 11.81 -4.43
C GLU A 72 -22.88 10.80 -3.94
N GLY A 73 -22.89 9.58 -4.47
CA GLY A 73 -21.88 8.57 -4.21
C GLY A 73 -20.49 9.03 -4.62
N GLN A 74 -20.34 9.62 -5.81
CA GLN A 74 -19.07 10.20 -6.28
C GLN A 74 -18.58 11.32 -5.36
N ARG A 75 -19.49 12.15 -4.85
CA ARG A 75 -19.17 13.22 -3.90
C ARG A 75 -18.71 12.68 -2.55
N ILE A 76 -19.38 11.65 -2.02
CA ILE A 76 -18.97 10.96 -0.79
C ILE A 76 -17.59 10.34 -0.97
N ALA A 77 -17.42 9.55 -2.03
CA ALA A 77 -16.17 8.85 -2.34
C ALA A 77 -14.99 9.84 -2.49
N THR A 78 -15.18 10.90 -3.26
CA THR A 78 -14.18 11.98 -3.44
C THR A 78 -13.82 12.62 -2.11
N LYS A 79 -14.82 13.04 -1.32
CA LYS A 79 -14.58 13.69 -0.03
C LYS A 79 -13.77 12.80 0.90
N ARG A 80 -14.15 11.52 1.02
CA ARG A 80 -13.44 10.58 1.89
C ARG A 80 -12.03 10.31 1.41
N TRP A 81 -11.83 10.16 0.11
CA TRP A 81 -10.50 10.02 -0.47
C TRP A 81 -9.62 11.24 -0.18
N GLN A 82 -10.20 12.45 -0.27
CA GLN A 82 -9.51 13.72 0.01
C GLN A 82 -9.06 13.84 1.47
N GLU A 83 -9.84 13.31 2.42
CA GLU A 83 -9.54 13.35 3.86
C GLU A 83 -8.38 12.41 4.27
N GLU A 84 -8.14 11.29 3.57
CA GLU A 84 -7.23 10.21 4.01
C GLU A 84 -5.81 10.66 4.45
N PRO A 85 -5.09 11.59 3.77
CA PRO A 85 -3.77 12.03 4.20
C PRO A 85 -3.72 12.69 5.58
N GLU A 86 -4.82 13.33 6.00
CA GLU A 86 -4.89 14.17 7.20
C GLU A 86 -5.41 13.41 8.44
N VAL A 87 -5.80 12.15 8.30
CA VAL A 87 -6.46 11.42 9.40
C VAL A 87 -5.47 10.60 10.24
N ASP A 88 -5.44 10.83 11.55
CA ASP A 88 -4.66 10.02 12.50
C ASP A 88 -5.39 8.74 12.92
N ARG A 89 -5.83 7.94 11.94
CA ARG A 89 -6.41 6.59 12.15
C ARG A 89 -5.98 5.65 11.03
N PRO A 90 -6.20 4.32 11.16
CA PRO A 90 -6.10 3.43 10.01
C PRO A 90 -6.98 3.94 8.84
N PRO A 91 -6.49 3.81 7.60
CA PRO A 91 -7.18 4.35 6.43
C PRO A 91 -8.46 3.57 6.15
N ALA A 92 -9.48 4.28 5.65
CA ALA A 92 -10.69 3.62 5.18
C ALA A 92 -10.62 3.36 3.68
N ILE A 93 -10.12 4.35 2.94
CA ILE A 93 -9.71 4.17 1.56
C ILE A 93 -8.20 3.96 1.55
N CYS A 94 -7.78 2.74 1.23
CA CYS A 94 -6.38 2.38 1.13
C CYS A 94 -5.75 2.86 -0.17
N ALA A 95 -6.50 2.91 -1.27
CA ALA A 95 -6.00 3.37 -2.54
C ALA A 95 -7.08 3.92 -3.48
N TRP A 96 -6.68 4.82 -4.37
CA TRP A 96 -7.34 5.03 -5.66
C TRP A 96 -6.54 4.34 -6.75
N ILE A 97 -7.21 3.69 -7.69
CA ILE A 97 -6.62 2.84 -8.71
C ILE A 97 -7.13 3.26 -10.09
N ASP A 98 -6.22 3.67 -10.96
CA ASP A 98 -6.48 3.76 -12.41
C ASP A 98 -6.17 2.41 -13.07
N SER A 99 -7.15 1.87 -13.79
CA SER A 99 -7.06 0.59 -14.48
C SER A 99 -8.05 0.54 -15.64
N ALA A 100 -7.66 -0.13 -16.73
CA ALA A 100 -8.57 -0.43 -17.83
C ALA A 100 -9.39 -1.70 -17.59
N ALA A 101 -8.95 -2.54 -16.65
CA ALA A 101 -9.63 -3.78 -16.30
C ALA A 101 -10.97 -3.49 -15.61
N ASP A 102 -11.95 -4.37 -15.84
CA ASP A 102 -13.21 -4.32 -15.13
C ASP A 102 -13.05 -4.62 -13.62
N ILE A 103 -14.09 -4.30 -12.85
CA ILE A 103 -14.07 -4.47 -11.39
C ILE A 103 -13.83 -5.92 -10.96
N ASP A 104 -14.29 -6.89 -11.74
CA ASP A 104 -14.17 -8.32 -11.42
C ASP A 104 -12.72 -8.80 -11.60
N THR A 105 -12.10 -8.42 -12.71
CA THR A 105 -10.69 -8.70 -13.01
C THR A 105 -9.80 -8.03 -11.98
N LEU A 106 -10.09 -6.77 -11.62
CA LEU A 106 -9.32 -6.07 -10.60
C LEU A 106 -9.51 -6.70 -9.21
N ALA A 107 -10.74 -7.09 -8.84
CA ALA A 107 -11.03 -7.77 -7.58
C ALA A 107 -10.30 -9.12 -7.49
N GLU A 108 -10.26 -9.90 -8.57
CA GLU A 108 -9.54 -11.17 -8.63
C GLU A 108 -8.03 -10.94 -8.50
N HIS A 109 -7.48 -9.93 -9.18
CA HIS A 109 -6.06 -9.58 -9.07
C HIS A 109 -5.69 -9.17 -7.64
N VAL A 110 -6.52 -8.35 -6.99
CA VAL A 110 -6.30 -7.98 -5.58
C VAL A 110 -6.37 -9.20 -4.68
N ALA A 111 -7.38 -10.05 -4.86
CA ALA A 111 -7.57 -11.26 -4.07
C ALA A 111 -6.39 -12.25 -4.20
N ARG A 112 -5.74 -12.30 -5.36
CA ARG A 112 -4.63 -13.21 -5.68
C ARG A 112 -3.49 -13.16 -4.67
N TYR A 113 -3.21 -11.98 -4.10
CA TYR A 113 -2.11 -11.77 -3.17
C TYR A 113 -2.53 -11.68 -1.71
N LEU A 114 -3.81 -11.91 -1.39
CA LEU A 114 -4.29 -11.86 -0.01
C LEU A 114 -3.95 -13.10 0.81
N VAL A 115 -3.93 -14.29 0.19
CA VAL A 115 -3.62 -15.54 0.90
C VAL A 115 -2.61 -16.37 0.11
N GLY A 116 -1.50 -16.69 0.75
CA GLY A 116 -0.42 -17.43 0.11
C GLY A 116 0.73 -17.77 1.07
N PRO A 117 1.89 -18.18 0.53
CA PRO A 117 3.03 -18.60 1.34
C PRO A 117 3.68 -17.40 2.05
N GLY A 118 3.73 -17.46 3.36
CA GLY A 118 4.40 -16.50 4.24
C GLY A 118 5.80 -16.94 4.67
N GLU A 119 6.27 -16.36 5.78
CA GLU A 119 7.55 -16.69 6.40
C GLU A 119 7.64 -18.17 6.78
N GLY A 120 8.72 -18.84 6.35
CA GLY A 120 8.91 -20.27 6.56
C GLY A 120 7.87 -21.15 5.86
N GLY A 121 7.17 -20.64 4.84
CA GLY A 121 6.14 -21.36 4.09
C GLY A 121 4.79 -21.45 4.80
N ARG A 122 4.62 -20.82 5.96
CA ARG A 122 3.34 -20.79 6.67
C ARG A 122 2.33 -19.89 5.93
N PRO A 123 1.07 -20.32 5.74
CA PRO A 123 0.07 -19.46 5.12
C PRO A 123 -0.08 -18.12 5.85
N VAL A 124 -0.17 -17.03 5.09
CA VAL A 124 -0.35 -15.69 5.63
C VAL A 124 -1.56 -15.01 4.98
N PHE A 125 -2.23 -14.15 5.74
CA PHE A 125 -3.13 -13.15 5.18
C PHE A 125 -2.36 -11.84 4.99
N TRP A 126 -1.98 -11.52 3.75
CA TRP A 126 -1.12 -10.38 3.45
C TRP A 126 -1.94 -9.16 3.05
N ARG A 127 -2.04 -8.20 3.97
CA ARG A 127 -2.72 -6.92 3.76
C ARG A 127 -1.86 -5.94 2.97
N TYR A 128 -1.32 -6.37 1.84
CA TYR A 128 -0.40 -5.57 1.02
C TYR A 128 -1.03 -4.25 0.53
N TYR A 129 -2.36 -4.21 0.44
CA TYR A 129 -3.12 -3.04 0.06
C TYR A 129 -3.13 -1.93 1.13
N ASP A 130 -2.87 -2.26 2.40
CA ASP A 130 -2.76 -1.26 3.48
C ASP A 130 -1.54 -0.36 3.21
N PRO A 131 -1.71 0.98 3.12
CA PRO A 131 -0.62 1.91 2.84
C PRO A 131 0.64 1.73 3.69
N ARG A 132 0.49 1.28 4.94
CA ARG A 132 1.61 1.04 5.86
C ARG A 132 2.42 -0.20 5.47
N VAL A 133 1.74 -1.22 4.96
CA VAL A 133 2.37 -2.45 4.45
C VAL A 133 2.91 -2.20 3.04
N LEU A 134 2.15 -1.51 2.20
CA LEU A 134 2.53 -1.22 0.81
C LEU A 134 3.80 -0.37 0.72
N SER A 135 3.90 0.71 1.51
CA SER A 135 5.09 1.58 1.51
C SER A 135 6.38 0.81 1.79
N LEU A 136 6.38 -0.06 2.80
CA LEU A 136 7.52 -0.91 3.13
C LEU A 136 7.75 -2.01 2.08
N THR A 137 6.68 -2.62 1.56
CA THR A 137 6.73 -3.61 0.47
C THR A 137 7.43 -3.02 -0.75
N LEU A 138 7.06 -1.80 -1.15
CA LEU A 138 7.65 -1.11 -2.29
C LEU A 138 9.15 -0.83 -2.07
N ALA A 139 9.61 -0.58 -0.85
CA ALA A 139 11.04 -0.44 -0.55
C ALA A 139 11.81 -1.77 -0.65
N VAL A 140 11.19 -2.87 -0.22
CA VAL A 140 11.81 -4.20 -0.16
C VAL A 140 11.81 -4.93 -1.52
N PHE A 141 10.77 -4.72 -2.31
CA PHE A 141 10.58 -5.37 -3.60
C PHE A 141 11.53 -4.81 -4.66
N ASP A 142 12.02 -5.69 -5.52
CA ASP A 142 12.66 -5.26 -6.76
C ASP A 142 11.61 -4.76 -7.78
N PRO A 143 12.02 -4.03 -8.83
CA PRO A 143 11.07 -3.44 -9.78
C PRO A 143 10.14 -4.46 -10.44
N SER A 144 10.61 -5.68 -10.72
CA SER A 144 9.81 -6.71 -11.37
C SER A 144 8.70 -7.24 -10.44
N GLN A 145 9.02 -7.44 -9.16
CA GLN A 145 8.01 -7.79 -8.15
C GLN A 145 6.96 -6.69 -7.96
N ARG A 146 7.37 -5.41 -7.97
CA ARG A 146 6.43 -4.27 -7.85
C ARG A 146 5.43 -4.26 -9.02
N LEU A 147 5.94 -4.39 -10.24
CA LEU A 147 5.12 -4.44 -11.45
C LEU A 147 4.16 -5.63 -11.44
N ALA A 148 4.62 -6.80 -10.98
CA ALA A 148 3.77 -7.99 -10.88
C ALA A 148 2.71 -7.90 -9.78
N LEU A 149 3.04 -7.29 -8.63
CA LEU A 149 2.10 -7.06 -7.54
C LEU A 149 0.97 -6.12 -7.97
N LEU A 150 1.31 -5.03 -8.69
CA LEU A 150 0.33 -4.03 -9.13
C LEU A 150 -0.38 -4.42 -10.44
N GLY A 151 0.22 -5.29 -11.26
CA GLY A 151 -0.44 -5.98 -12.37
C GLY A 151 -1.24 -5.07 -13.31
N PRO A 152 -2.57 -5.24 -13.43
CA PRO A 152 -3.43 -4.52 -14.38
C PRO A 152 -3.54 -3.02 -14.09
N VAL A 153 -3.02 -2.56 -12.96
CA VAL A 153 -3.08 -1.17 -12.53
C VAL A 153 -2.14 -0.32 -13.37
N ARG A 154 -2.64 0.80 -13.88
CA ARG A 154 -1.82 1.86 -14.51
C ARG A 154 -1.20 2.74 -13.44
N GLU A 155 -2.02 3.17 -12.48
CA GLU A 155 -1.61 4.03 -11.38
C GLU A 155 -2.27 3.58 -10.07
N TRP A 156 -1.46 3.28 -9.06
CA TRP A 156 -1.90 2.98 -7.71
C TRP A 156 -1.58 4.16 -6.80
N CYS A 157 -2.58 4.95 -6.44
CA CYS A 157 -2.44 6.10 -5.55
C CYS A 157 -2.86 5.76 -4.12
N PHE A 158 -2.08 6.14 -3.12
CA PHE A 158 -2.36 5.86 -1.71
C PHE A 158 -1.88 6.99 -0.80
N ALA A 159 -2.55 7.17 0.34
CA ALA A 159 -2.17 8.14 1.36
C ALA A 159 -1.26 7.49 2.41
N TRP A 160 -0.09 8.06 2.65
CA TRP A 160 0.82 7.58 3.69
C TRP A 160 1.74 8.70 4.17
N ALA A 161 2.00 8.74 5.48
CA ALA A 161 2.87 9.72 6.13
C ALA A 161 2.51 11.20 5.84
N GLY A 162 1.21 11.50 5.74
CA GLY A 162 0.70 12.86 5.50
C GLY A 162 0.72 13.30 4.04
N HIS A 163 1.07 12.40 3.11
CA HIS A 163 1.23 12.71 1.69
C HIS A 163 0.49 11.70 0.81
N ARG A 164 0.25 12.08 -0.45
CA ARG A 164 -0.20 11.14 -1.48
C ARG A 164 0.95 10.63 -2.31
N TRP A 165 0.94 9.33 -2.54
CA TRP A 165 1.93 8.61 -3.31
C TRP A 165 1.27 7.90 -4.46
N ARG A 166 2.00 7.76 -5.55
CA ARG A 166 1.63 6.91 -6.67
C ARG A 166 2.73 5.91 -6.99
N SER A 167 2.33 4.73 -7.42
CA SER A 167 3.20 3.71 -7.98
C SER A 167 2.57 3.13 -9.25
N ALA A 168 3.39 2.87 -10.26
CA ALA A 168 2.92 2.34 -11.54
C ALA A 168 2.89 0.81 -11.50
N GLY A 169 1.82 0.21 -12.02
CA GLY A 169 1.79 -1.20 -12.36
C GLY A 169 2.13 -1.42 -13.84
N LEU A 170 1.77 -2.58 -14.37
CA LEU A 170 2.01 -2.90 -15.78
C LEU A 170 0.98 -2.25 -16.70
N GLY A 171 -0.23 -1.97 -16.19
CA GLY A 171 -1.33 -1.38 -16.96
C GLY A 171 -1.79 -2.22 -18.15
N ALA A 172 -1.41 -3.50 -18.20
CA ALA A 172 -1.76 -4.43 -19.27
C ALA A 172 -3.02 -5.22 -18.91
N ASP A 173 -3.92 -5.38 -19.88
CA ASP A 173 -5.21 -6.07 -19.72
C ASP A 173 -5.04 -7.56 -19.34
N PHE A 174 -3.87 -8.14 -19.61
CA PHE A 174 -3.53 -9.50 -19.23
C PHE A 174 -2.02 -9.73 -19.33
N VAL A 175 -1.40 -10.28 -18.27
CA VAL A 175 -0.05 -10.86 -18.35
C VAL A 175 -0.17 -12.35 -18.08
N PRO A 176 0.32 -13.22 -18.99
CA PRO A 176 0.27 -14.68 -18.77
C PRO A 176 0.98 -15.07 -17.47
N LEU A 177 0.31 -15.92 -16.68
CA LEU A 177 0.74 -16.36 -15.34
C LEU A 177 2.11 -17.06 -15.31
N ASP A 178 2.55 -17.65 -16.43
CA ASP A 178 3.71 -18.54 -16.46
C ASP A 178 5.06 -17.82 -16.67
N ASP A 179 5.07 -16.56 -17.11
CA ASP A 179 6.29 -15.80 -17.45
C ASP A 179 6.57 -14.60 -16.51
N GLN A 180 5.75 -14.39 -15.48
CA GLN A 180 5.84 -13.21 -14.63
C GLN A 180 6.66 -13.48 -13.36
N ALA A 181 7.52 -12.52 -13.00
CA ALA A 181 8.09 -12.47 -11.66
C ALA A 181 6.95 -12.54 -10.63
N SER A 182 7.07 -13.38 -9.60
CA SER A 182 6.02 -13.50 -8.59
C SER A 182 5.87 -12.18 -7.82
N GLY A 183 4.66 -11.63 -7.76
CA GLY A 183 4.32 -10.50 -6.89
C GLY A 183 4.30 -10.85 -5.40
N TRP A 184 4.58 -12.12 -5.04
CA TRP A 184 4.75 -12.53 -3.65
C TRP A 184 6.13 -12.15 -3.11
N PRO A 185 6.25 -11.82 -1.81
CA PRO A 185 7.54 -11.71 -1.16
C PRO A 185 8.30 -13.04 -1.18
N ARG A 186 9.61 -12.94 -1.40
CA ARG A 186 10.54 -14.05 -1.21
C ARG A 186 10.72 -14.34 0.29
N PRO A 187 11.17 -15.55 0.67
CA PRO A 187 11.35 -15.92 2.08
C PRO A 187 12.19 -14.91 2.90
N ASP A 188 13.23 -14.33 2.32
CA ASP A 188 14.11 -13.34 2.93
C ASP A 188 13.47 -11.94 3.09
N GLN A 189 12.39 -11.67 2.36
CA GLN A 189 11.69 -10.39 2.38
C GLN A 189 10.59 -10.33 3.47
N TRP A 190 10.04 -11.48 3.87
CA TRP A 190 8.98 -11.53 4.88
C TRP A 190 9.35 -10.88 6.22
N PRO A 191 10.51 -11.16 6.83
CA PRO A 191 10.89 -10.52 8.09
C PRO A 191 10.92 -9.00 8.00
N ARG A 192 11.30 -8.45 6.84
CA ARG A 192 11.36 -7.02 6.58
C ARG A 192 9.96 -6.42 6.47
N ILE A 193 9.09 -7.03 5.66
CA ILE A 193 7.71 -6.57 5.45
C ILE A 193 6.87 -6.67 6.73
N ASN A 194 7.08 -7.73 7.52
CA ASN A 194 6.36 -7.94 8.79
C ASN A 194 6.64 -6.85 9.84
N ARG A 195 7.61 -5.95 9.61
CA ARG A 195 7.88 -4.79 10.46
C ARG A 195 7.02 -3.58 10.15
N SER A 196 6.06 -3.67 9.24
CA SER A 196 5.19 -2.55 8.87
C SER A 196 4.49 -1.89 10.06
N GLU A 197 4.11 -2.66 11.09
CA GLU A 197 3.52 -2.09 12.31
C GLU A 197 4.55 -1.28 13.13
N ILE A 198 5.77 -1.81 13.29
CA ILE A 198 6.87 -1.11 13.97
C ILE A 198 7.22 0.17 13.19
N ALA A 199 7.31 0.08 11.86
CA ALA A 199 7.54 1.20 10.97
C ALA A 199 6.46 2.29 11.12
N ASP A 200 5.16 1.91 11.21
CA ASP A 200 4.07 2.85 11.45
C ASP A 200 4.19 3.53 12.84
N ARG A 201 4.57 2.78 13.88
CA ARG A 201 4.81 3.36 15.22
C ARG A 201 5.97 4.37 15.20
N ILE A 202 7.06 4.07 14.51
CA ILE A 202 8.18 5.01 14.34
C ILE A 202 7.71 6.25 13.61
N ARG A 203 7.02 6.08 12.47
CA ARG A 203 6.44 7.18 11.67
C ARG A 203 5.58 8.09 12.54
N ARG A 204 4.69 7.54 13.38
CA ARG A 204 3.80 8.30 14.27
C ARG A 204 4.51 9.22 15.26
N ARG A 205 5.78 8.96 15.56
CA ARG A 205 6.59 9.71 16.52
C ARG A 205 7.57 10.70 15.87
N LEU A 206 7.63 10.69 14.53
CA LEU A 206 8.35 11.68 13.76
C LEU A 206 7.44 12.89 13.49
N PRO A 207 8.00 14.10 13.42
CA PRO A 207 7.26 15.24 12.88
C PRO A 207 6.86 14.98 11.43
N THR A 208 5.93 15.77 10.91
CA THR A 208 5.60 15.76 9.48
C THR A 208 6.88 16.04 8.68
N LEU A 209 7.26 15.07 7.85
CA LEU A 209 8.41 15.15 6.96
C LEU A 209 8.02 15.89 5.68
N SER A 210 8.99 16.52 5.01
CA SER A 210 8.79 17.04 3.65
C SER A 210 8.44 15.89 2.70
N VAL A 211 7.90 16.22 1.52
CA VAL A 211 7.59 15.21 0.49
C VAL A 211 8.84 14.42 0.12
N GLU A 212 9.99 15.08 -0.05
CA GLU A 212 11.25 14.41 -0.43
C GLU A 212 11.74 13.45 0.67
N GLN A 213 11.68 13.89 1.93
CA GLN A 213 12.07 13.08 3.09
C GLN A 213 11.11 11.88 3.26
N ALA A 214 9.81 12.12 3.13
CA ALA A 214 8.80 11.08 3.24
C ALA A 214 8.95 10.02 2.13
N ALA A 215 9.32 10.41 0.91
CA ALA A 215 9.56 9.49 -0.21
C ALA A 215 10.70 8.50 0.07
N GLN A 216 11.73 8.93 0.81
CA GLN A 216 12.89 8.11 1.15
C GLN A 216 12.68 7.29 2.44
N SER A 217 11.70 7.68 3.25
CA SER A 217 11.53 7.12 4.59
C SER A 217 11.24 5.60 4.64
N PRO A 218 10.51 4.96 3.70
CA PRO A 218 10.32 3.50 3.76
C PRO A 218 11.64 2.72 3.63
N ALA A 219 12.54 3.16 2.73
CA ALA A 219 13.83 2.53 2.55
C ALA A 219 14.77 2.76 3.75
N ALA A 220 14.74 3.97 4.32
CA ALA A 220 15.50 4.27 5.53
C ALA A 220 15.02 3.47 6.75
N LEU A 221 13.70 3.32 6.92
CA LEU A 221 13.10 2.50 7.98
C LEU A 221 13.52 1.04 7.85
N ASP A 222 13.41 0.47 6.64
CA ASP A 222 13.84 -0.89 6.36
C ASP A 222 15.33 -1.11 6.71
N GLN A 223 16.21 -0.21 6.28
CA GLN A 223 17.64 -0.28 6.58
C GLN A 223 17.95 -0.21 8.08
N ILE A 224 17.35 0.76 8.79
CA ILE A 224 17.54 0.92 10.24
C ILE A 224 17.06 -0.34 10.96
N LEU A 225 15.87 -0.83 10.64
CA LEU A 225 15.30 -2.01 11.29
C LEU A 225 16.12 -3.28 11.02
N CYS A 226 16.63 -3.45 9.79
CA CYS A 226 17.55 -4.56 9.49
C CYS A 226 18.85 -4.46 10.30
N SER A 227 19.36 -3.25 10.56
CA SER A 227 20.58 -3.06 11.36
C SER A 227 20.40 -3.41 12.85
N LEU A 228 19.16 -3.45 13.33
CA LEU A 228 18.81 -3.72 14.73
C LEU A 228 18.56 -5.20 15.03
N ASP A 229 18.41 -6.05 13.99
CA ASP A 229 18.10 -7.49 14.13
C ASP A 229 19.16 -8.32 14.87
N GLY A 230 20.35 -7.75 15.13
CA GLY A 230 21.43 -8.38 15.88
C GLY A 230 21.58 -7.91 17.33
N GLN A 231 20.70 -7.03 17.84
CA GLN A 231 20.76 -6.52 19.21
C GLN A 231 19.82 -7.32 20.12
N ASP A 232 20.39 -8.13 21.02
CA ASP A 232 19.64 -8.95 21.98
C ASP A 232 18.68 -8.13 22.85
N ALA A 233 17.46 -8.66 23.03
CA ALA A 233 16.50 -8.34 24.09
C ALA A 233 16.09 -6.86 24.31
N MET A 234 16.13 -6.01 23.28
CA MET A 234 15.39 -4.75 23.36
C MET A 234 13.88 -5.05 23.36
N ASN A 235 13.16 -4.51 24.34
CA ASN A 235 11.70 -4.50 24.26
C ASN A 235 11.26 -3.62 23.08
N MET A 236 10.03 -3.84 22.60
CA MET A 236 9.53 -3.18 21.39
C MET A 236 9.58 -1.65 21.48
N ASP A 237 9.32 -1.08 22.66
CA ASP A 237 9.33 0.37 22.86
C ASP A 237 10.74 0.96 22.75
N ALA A 238 11.75 0.31 23.33
CA ALA A 238 13.14 0.72 23.21
C ALA A 238 13.62 0.66 21.75
N LEU A 239 13.19 -0.36 20.99
CA LEU A 239 13.53 -0.49 19.57
C LEU A 239 12.92 0.66 18.77
N VAL A 240 11.65 1.01 19.04
CA VAL A 240 10.99 2.15 18.40
C VAL A 240 11.68 3.46 18.80
N ASP A 241 12.06 3.64 20.07
CA ASP A 241 12.79 4.83 20.55
C ASP A 241 14.12 5.03 19.79
N ASP A 242 14.95 3.99 19.70
CA ASP A 242 16.25 4.06 19.01
C ASP A 242 16.06 4.35 17.51
N ALA A 243 15.11 3.67 16.87
CA ALA A 243 14.82 3.88 15.46
C ALA A 243 14.28 5.30 15.18
N VAL A 244 13.44 5.86 16.07
CA VAL A 244 13.00 7.26 15.98
C VAL A 244 14.19 8.22 16.04
N GLN A 245 15.13 8.02 16.96
CA GLN A 245 16.31 8.89 17.07
C GLN A 245 17.18 8.83 15.82
N ARG A 246 17.42 7.62 15.27
CA ARG A 246 18.18 7.45 14.02
C ARG A 246 17.49 8.11 12.83
N MET A 247 16.17 7.97 12.72
CA MET A 247 15.38 8.65 11.68
C MET A 247 15.46 10.18 11.80
N ARG A 248 15.39 10.72 13.03
CA ARG A 248 15.57 12.17 13.26
C ARG A 248 16.95 12.64 12.85
N HIS A 249 18.00 11.87 13.18
CA HIS A 249 19.35 12.20 12.75
C HIS A 249 19.48 12.17 11.22
N ALA A 250 18.88 11.18 10.55
CA ALA A 250 18.97 11.02 9.10
C ALA A 250 18.24 12.10 8.31
N PHE A 251 17.13 12.64 8.83
CA PHE A 251 16.25 13.54 8.07
C PHE A 251 16.17 14.98 8.63
N LEU A 252 16.40 15.19 9.92
CA LEU A 252 16.10 16.47 10.59
C LEU A 252 17.33 17.17 11.15
N THR A 253 18.53 16.63 10.93
CA THR A 253 19.78 17.25 11.33
C THR A 253 20.49 17.72 10.07
N GLU A 254 20.59 19.04 9.90
CA GLU A 254 21.46 19.69 8.90
C GLU A 254 22.94 19.52 9.26
#